data_AF-A0AAV3JIF3-F1
#
_entry.id   AF-A0AAV3JIF3-F1
#
_cell.length_a   1.000
_cell.length_b   1.000
_cell.length_c   1.000
_cell.angle_alpha   90.00
_cell.angle_beta   90.00
_cell.angle_gamma   90.00
#
_symmetry.space_group_name_H-M   'P 1'
#
loop_
_entity.id
_entity.type
_entity.pdbx_description
1 polymer ?
#
loop_
_entity_poly.entity_id
_entity_poly.type
_entity_poly.pdbx_seq_one_letter_code
_entity_poly.pdbx_strand_id
1 'polypeptide(L)'
;MFGIFDKIEEFFKDLLLGGIQANLESMFLDINDKVGAIATDVGKTPMGWNGQVFSFIKSINDSVIIPIAGLIITAVLCIELINMVMQKNNMHDTDTFEFFKYIIKMWIAVWLVSHAFQFSMAVFDVAQHMVNKAAGVINTSAVISGDQIVTMVEGLKDKGLGELVMILFETSLIKVAIQVISIVIMLVVYGRMFEIYVYSSVSAIPFATMGNKEWGQIGTNYIKGLFAIGLQGLFLMVCLGIYAVLVKTIQITDIHTSTFTILGYAVLLGLMMLKSGTLAKSVLNAH
;
A
#
# COMPACT_ATOMS: atom_id res chain seq x y z
N MET A 1 31.60 33.35 -45.34
CA MET A 1 30.40 33.89 -44.67
C MET A 1 29.46 32.80 -44.13
N PHE A 2 29.82 31.50 -44.19
CA PHE A 2 28.97 30.38 -43.77
C PHE A 2 29.07 29.99 -42.28
N GLY A 3 30.14 30.36 -41.56
CA GLY A 3 30.37 29.84 -40.20
C GLY A 3 29.58 30.48 -39.05
N ILE A 4 28.71 31.47 -39.27
CA ILE A 4 27.90 32.06 -38.18
C ILE A 4 26.58 31.30 -38.00
N PHE A 5 25.89 30.97 -39.09
CA PHE A 5 24.63 30.22 -39.02
C PHE A 5 24.87 28.78 -38.53
N ASP A 6 25.94 28.13 -38.99
CA ASP A 6 26.31 26.78 -38.53
C ASP A 6 26.63 26.76 -37.02
N LYS A 7 27.38 27.77 -36.53
CA LYS A 7 27.68 27.91 -35.10
C LYS A 7 26.46 28.21 -34.24
N ILE A 8 25.50 28.98 -34.78
CA ILE A 8 24.23 29.26 -34.11
C ILE A 8 23.40 27.97 -34.05
N GLU A 9 23.35 27.19 -35.12
CA GLU A 9 22.66 25.89 -35.13
C GLU A 9 23.27 24.91 -34.13
N GLU A 10 24.60 24.79 -34.09
CA GLU A 10 25.32 23.93 -33.14
C GLU A 10 25.06 24.36 -31.69
N PHE A 11 25.09 25.67 -31.40
CA PHE A 11 24.73 26.22 -30.09
C PHE A 11 23.31 25.84 -29.66
N PHE A 12 22.32 25.95 -30.55
CA PHE A 12 20.94 25.57 -30.23
C PHE A 12 20.80 24.05 -30.06
N LYS A 13 21.50 23.23 -30.84
CA LYS A 13 21.49 21.76 -30.66
C LYS A 13 22.03 21.37 -29.30
N ASP A 14 23.17 21.91 -28.88
CA ASP A 14 23.76 21.63 -27.57
C ASP A 14 22.82 22.04 -26.42
N LEU A 15 22.17 23.20 -26.55
CA LEU A 15 21.19 23.67 -25.57
C LEU A 15 19.96 22.74 -25.48
N LEU A 16 19.43 22.29 -26.62
CA LEU A 16 18.28 21.38 -26.65
C LEU A 16 18.63 19.99 -26.11
N LEU A 17 19.78 19.44 -26.50
CA LEU A 17 20.30 18.16 -26.00
C LEU A 17 20.52 18.22 -24.48
N GLY A 18 21.11 19.30 -23.97
CA GLY A 18 21.28 19.52 -22.54
C GLY A 18 19.95 19.61 -21.80
N GLY A 19 18.93 20.26 -22.39
CA GLY A 19 17.58 20.30 -21.83
C GLY A 19 16.89 18.94 -21.78
N ILE A 20 17.01 18.14 -22.86
CA ILE A 20 16.47 16.77 -22.92
C ILE A 20 17.17 15.89 -21.88
N GLN A 21 18.50 15.96 -21.80
CA GLN A 21 19.28 15.24 -20.80
C GLN A 21 18.81 15.56 -19.38
N ALA A 22 18.70 16.86 -19.04
CA ALA A 22 18.25 17.29 -17.72
C ALA A 22 16.83 16.81 -17.38
N ASN A 23 15.93 16.77 -18.36
CA ASN A 23 14.58 16.24 -18.18
C ASN A 23 14.60 14.73 -17.90
N LEU A 24 15.36 13.96 -18.69
CA LEU A 24 15.48 12.52 -18.52
C LEU A 24 16.13 12.17 -17.17
N GLU A 25 17.23 12.84 -16.81
CA GLU A 25 17.88 12.67 -15.50
C GLU A 25 16.92 12.95 -14.35
N SER A 26 16.20 14.07 -14.40
CA SER A 26 15.19 14.40 -13.38
C SER A 26 14.08 13.35 -13.30
N MET A 27 13.60 12.82 -14.43
CA MET A 27 12.56 11.78 -14.45
C MET A 27 13.03 10.49 -13.80
N PHE A 28 14.22 10.00 -14.15
CA PHE A 28 14.75 8.75 -13.61
C PHE A 28 15.18 8.88 -12.15
N LEU A 29 15.74 10.01 -11.74
CA LEU A 29 16.04 10.30 -10.34
C LEU A 29 14.77 10.38 -9.50
N ASP A 30 13.76 11.14 -9.95
CA ASP A 30 12.46 11.23 -9.27
C ASP A 30 11.82 9.84 -9.13
N ILE A 31 11.92 8.98 -10.16
CA ILE A 31 11.43 7.60 -10.07
C ILE A 31 12.22 6.78 -9.03
N ASN A 32 13.55 6.77 -9.11
CA ASN A 32 14.40 5.94 -8.25
C ASN A 32 14.28 6.34 -6.78
N ASP A 33 14.33 7.64 -6.48
CA ASP A 33 14.20 8.17 -5.12
C ASP A 33 12.82 7.86 -4.54
N LYS A 34 11.76 7.99 -5.36
CA LYS A 34 10.40 7.67 -4.93
C LYS A 34 10.20 6.19 -4.72
N VAL A 35 10.73 5.33 -5.59
CA VAL A 35 10.69 3.86 -5.41
C VAL A 35 11.34 3.47 -4.08
N GLY A 36 12.53 4.02 -3.77
CA GLY A 36 13.22 3.77 -2.51
C GLY A 36 12.46 4.31 -1.29
N ALA A 37 11.90 5.51 -1.40
CA ALA A 37 11.08 6.11 -0.34
C ALA A 37 9.79 5.32 -0.08
N ILE A 38 9.09 4.88 -1.14
CA ILE A 38 7.87 4.07 -1.05
C ILE A 38 8.17 2.72 -0.41
N ALA A 39 9.24 2.04 -0.83
CA ALA A 39 9.64 0.77 -0.22
C ALA A 39 9.90 0.92 1.28
N THR A 40 10.50 2.04 1.69
CA THR A 40 10.75 2.36 3.09
C THR A 40 9.45 2.67 3.84
N ASP A 41 8.56 3.49 3.26
CA ASP A 41 7.32 3.93 3.91
C ASP A 41 6.27 2.81 4.02
N VAL A 42 6.12 1.97 3.00
CA VAL A 42 5.30 0.76 3.08
C VAL A 42 5.89 -0.23 4.10
N GLY A 43 7.21 -0.18 4.27
CA GLY A 43 8.04 -0.93 5.22
C GLY A 43 7.85 -0.57 6.72
N LYS A 44 7.17 0.53 7.04
CA LYS A 44 6.98 0.98 8.43
C LYS A 44 5.78 0.31 9.08
N THR A 45 5.94 -0.05 10.35
CA THR A 45 4.81 -0.39 11.23
C THR A 45 3.97 0.87 11.51
N PRO A 46 2.70 0.75 11.92
CA PRO A 46 1.88 1.92 12.25
C PRO A 46 2.59 2.84 13.27
N MET A 47 3.08 2.27 14.38
CA MET A 47 3.84 3.03 15.37
C MET A 47 5.11 3.69 14.79
N GLY A 48 5.83 3.01 13.90
CA GLY A 48 7.02 3.53 13.23
C GLY A 48 6.71 4.58 12.16
N TRP A 49 5.50 4.62 11.62
CA TRP A 49 5.07 5.63 10.66
C TRP A 49 4.75 6.97 11.33
N ASN A 50 3.94 6.96 12.40
CA ASN A 50 3.71 8.15 13.21
C ASN A 50 3.22 7.78 14.63
N GLY A 51 4.10 7.97 15.62
CA GLY A 51 3.82 7.63 17.02
C GLY A 51 2.72 8.47 17.68
N GLN A 52 2.52 9.73 17.24
CA GLN A 52 1.46 10.60 17.79
C GLN A 52 0.09 10.15 17.30
N VAL A 53 -0.05 9.87 16.00
CA VAL A 53 -1.29 9.34 15.41
C VAL A 53 -1.62 7.99 16.02
N PHE A 54 -0.62 7.10 16.14
CA PHE A 54 -0.80 5.80 16.80
C PHE A 54 -1.32 5.95 18.23
N SER A 55 -0.71 6.83 19.03
CA SER A 55 -1.11 7.05 20.43
C SER A 55 -2.52 7.62 20.54
N PHE A 56 -2.88 8.55 19.64
CA PHE A 56 -4.22 9.11 19.55
C PHE A 56 -5.27 8.03 19.25
N ILE A 57 -5.01 7.18 18.25
CA ILE A 57 -5.91 6.10 17.86
C ILE A 57 -6.06 5.05 18.96
N LYS A 58 -4.95 4.68 19.62
CA LYS A 58 -4.97 3.79 20.78
C LYS A 58 -5.80 4.40 21.92
N SER A 59 -5.65 5.69 22.19
CA SER A 59 -6.44 6.39 23.22
C SER A 59 -7.94 6.35 22.92
N ILE A 60 -8.36 6.54 21.66
CA ILE A 60 -9.75 6.35 21.23
C ILE A 60 -10.21 4.92 21.48
N ASN A 61 -9.41 3.93 21.10
CA ASN A 61 -9.75 2.52 21.31
C ASN A 61 -9.97 2.23 22.81
N ASP A 62 -8.99 2.59 23.64
CA ASP A 62 -8.99 2.30 25.08
C ASP A 62 -10.12 3.04 25.81
N SER A 63 -10.37 4.31 25.46
CA SER A 63 -11.27 5.19 26.23
C SER A 63 -12.72 5.14 25.75
N VAL A 64 -12.94 4.81 24.47
CA VAL A 64 -14.28 4.89 23.84
C VAL A 64 -14.73 3.52 23.36
N ILE A 65 -13.90 2.84 22.58
CA ILE A 65 -14.33 1.62 21.87
C ILE A 65 -14.37 0.42 22.80
N ILE A 66 -13.39 0.23 23.70
CA ILE A 66 -13.39 -0.87 24.67
C ILE A 66 -14.63 -0.83 25.58
N PRO A 67 -15.01 0.31 26.19
CA PRO A 67 -16.26 0.39 26.97
C PRO A 67 -17.51 0.02 26.17
N ILE A 68 -17.63 0.49 24.92
CA ILE A 68 -18.76 0.14 24.04
C ILE A 68 -18.77 -1.35 23.72
N ALA A 69 -17.61 -1.92 23.38
CA ALA A 69 -17.45 -3.34 23.16
C ALA A 69 -17.80 -4.16 24.41
N GLY A 70 -17.50 -3.64 25.60
CA GLY A 70 -17.90 -4.18 26.90
C GLY A 70 -19.42 -4.34 27.04
N LEU A 71 -20.20 -3.33 26.65
CA LEU A 71 -21.66 -3.42 26.65
C LEU A 71 -22.17 -4.48 25.65
N ILE A 72 -21.57 -4.53 24.46
CA ILE A 72 -21.93 -5.48 23.40
C ILE A 72 -21.64 -6.91 23.83
N ILE A 73 -20.44 -7.19 24.37
CA ILE A 73 -20.08 -8.54 24.81
C ILE A 73 -20.95 -9.00 25.98
N THR A 74 -21.30 -8.11 26.92
CA THR A 74 -22.25 -8.44 28.00
C THR A 74 -23.60 -8.87 27.42
N ALA A 75 -24.15 -8.12 26.46
CA ALA A 75 -25.41 -8.49 25.82
C ALA A 75 -25.31 -9.84 25.10
N VAL A 76 -24.24 -10.07 24.34
CA VAL A 76 -23.98 -11.34 23.64
C VAL A 76 -23.91 -12.52 24.61
N LEU A 77 -23.14 -12.38 25.69
CA LEU A 77 -22.98 -13.44 26.69
C LEU A 77 -24.30 -13.73 27.42
N CYS A 78 -25.08 -12.70 27.75
CA CYS A 78 -26.41 -12.88 28.33
C CYS A 78 -27.36 -13.67 27.42
N ILE A 79 -27.37 -13.36 26.12
CA ILE A 79 -28.19 -14.09 25.13
C ILE A 79 -27.76 -15.57 25.08
N GLU A 80 -26.46 -15.84 25.03
CA GLU A 80 -25.96 -17.22 25.03
C GLU A 80 -26.32 -17.99 26.32
N LEU A 81 -26.21 -17.33 27.47
CA LEU A 81 -26.59 -17.93 28.75
C LEU A 81 -28.09 -18.27 28.80
N ILE A 82 -28.94 -17.34 28.36
CA ILE A 82 -30.40 -17.58 28.30
C ILE A 82 -30.69 -18.78 27.39
N ASN A 83 -30.07 -18.85 26.21
CA ASN A 83 -30.24 -19.96 25.28
C ASN A 83 -29.82 -21.31 25.89
N MET A 84 -28.69 -21.35 26.61
CA MET A 84 -28.26 -22.57 27.31
C MET A 84 -29.26 -22.99 28.39
N VAL A 85 -29.74 -22.05 29.20
CA VAL A 85 -30.72 -22.34 30.26
C VAL A 85 -32.04 -22.81 29.66
N MET A 86 -32.50 -22.21 28.56
CA MET A 86 -33.71 -22.65 27.86
C MET A 86 -33.57 -24.06 27.27
N GLN A 87 -32.41 -24.42 26.73
CA GLN A 87 -32.14 -25.78 26.24
C GLN A 87 -32.25 -26.80 27.37
N LYS A 88 -31.64 -26.50 28.53
CA LYS A 88 -31.75 -27.35 29.72
C LYS A 88 -33.18 -27.48 30.25
N ASN A 89 -33.95 -26.39 30.17
CA ASN A 89 -35.35 -26.39 30.61
C ASN A 89 -36.27 -27.18 29.65
N ASN A 90 -35.95 -27.23 28.36
CA ASN A 90 -36.70 -27.97 27.34
C ASN A 90 -36.34 -29.48 27.28
N MET A 91 -35.88 -30.08 28.38
CA MET A 91 -35.51 -31.50 28.51
C MET A 91 -34.42 -31.97 27.52
N HIS A 92 -33.55 -31.09 27.02
CA HIS A 92 -32.26 -31.55 26.51
C HIS A 92 -31.33 -31.86 27.69
N ASP A 93 -30.57 -32.95 27.59
CA ASP A 93 -29.51 -33.31 28.52
C ASP A 93 -28.32 -32.32 28.38
N THR A 94 -28.49 -31.10 28.86
CA THR A 94 -27.41 -30.12 28.97
C THR A 94 -26.51 -30.55 30.13
N ASP A 95 -25.43 -31.25 29.78
CA ASP A 95 -24.38 -31.71 30.69
C ASP A 95 -23.77 -30.53 31.48
N THR A 96 -23.38 -30.79 32.73
CA THR A 96 -22.62 -29.83 33.57
C THR A 96 -21.37 -29.30 32.84
N PHE A 97 -20.80 -30.10 31.93
CA PHE A 97 -19.65 -29.73 31.11
C PHE A 97 -19.95 -28.59 30.11
N GLU A 98 -21.18 -28.43 29.62
CA GLU A 98 -21.55 -27.32 28.73
C GLU A 98 -21.52 -25.98 29.44
N PHE A 99 -21.92 -25.94 30.70
CA PHE A 99 -21.79 -24.75 31.54
C PHE A 99 -20.32 -24.37 31.76
N PHE A 100 -19.44 -25.35 32.03
CA PHE A 100 -18.01 -25.10 32.11
C PHE A 100 -17.41 -24.55 30.79
N LYS A 101 -17.83 -25.08 29.63
CA LYS A 101 -17.42 -24.54 28.32
C LYS A 101 -17.83 -23.08 28.17
N TYR A 102 -19.02 -22.69 28.62
CA TYR A 102 -19.47 -21.31 28.57
C TYR A 102 -18.64 -20.38 29.45
N ILE A 103 -18.27 -20.79 30.66
CA ILE A 103 -17.38 -20.00 31.52
C ILE A 103 -16.02 -19.76 30.84
N ILE A 104 -15.43 -20.81 30.24
CA ILE A 104 -14.18 -20.68 29.48
C ILE A 104 -14.36 -19.74 28.29
N LYS A 105 -15.45 -19.90 27.52
CA LYS A 105 -15.77 -19.05 26.37
C LYS A 105 -15.91 -17.58 26.76
N MET A 106 -16.62 -17.29 27.85
CA MET A 106 -16.78 -15.94 28.39
C MET A 106 -15.43 -15.33 28.75
N TRP A 107 -14.58 -16.08 29.46
CA TRP A 107 -13.24 -15.61 29.82
C TRP A 107 -12.39 -15.29 28.58
N ILE A 108 -12.36 -16.18 27.59
CA ILE A 108 -11.64 -15.96 26.32
C ILE A 108 -12.19 -14.72 25.60
N ALA A 109 -13.52 -14.59 25.51
CA ALA A 109 -14.14 -13.48 24.78
C ALA A 109 -13.81 -12.12 25.42
N VAL A 110 -13.89 -12.01 26.75
CA VAL A 110 -13.53 -10.78 27.48
C VAL A 110 -12.04 -10.45 27.31
N TRP A 111 -11.17 -11.48 27.41
CA TRP A 111 -9.74 -11.30 27.20
C TRP A 111 -9.43 -10.78 25.80
N LEU A 112 -10.10 -11.34 24.78
CA LEU A 112 -9.90 -11.00 23.38
C LEU A 112 -10.37 -9.57 23.09
N VAL A 113 -11.56 -9.16 23.58
CA VAL A 113 -12.05 -7.78 23.47
C VAL A 113 -11.08 -6.79 24.11
N SER A 114 -10.56 -7.11 25.30
CA SER A 114 -9.61 -6.25 26.03
C SER A 114 -8.27 -6.08 25.32
N HIS A 115 -7.88 -7.05 24.47
CA HIS A 115 -6.62 -7.05 23.73
C HIS A 115 -6.82 -6.92 22.20
N ALA A 116 -8.00 -6.50 21.76
CA ALA A 116 -8.38 -6.42 20.35
C ALA A 116 -7.42 -5.55 19.52
N PHE A 117 -6.99 -4.42 20.08
CA PHE A 117 -6.04 -3.53 19.44
C PHE A 117 -4.65 -4.18 19.31
N GLN A 118 -4.19 -4.86 20.36
CA GLN A 118 -2.90 -5.58 20.36
C GLN A 118 -2.91 -6.72 19.34
N PHE A 119 -4.00 -7.47 19.27
CA PHE A 119 -4.20 -8.48 18.25
C PHE A 119 -4.11 -7.88 16.84
N SER A 120 -4.78 -6.74 16.63
CA SER A 120 -4.74 -6.04 15.34
C SER A 120 -3.32 -5.63 14.96
N MET A 121 -2.54 -5.11 15.91
CA MET A 121 -1.14 -4.76 15.68
C MET A 121 -0.26 -5.98 15.41
N ALA A 122 -0.45 -7.08 16.12
CA ALA A 122 0.29 -8.31 15.88
C ALA A 122 0.07 -8.86 14.46
N VAL A 123 -1.16 -8.77 13.92
CA VAL A 123 -1.43 -9.13 12.52
C VAL A 123 -0.66 -8.24 11.55
N PHE A 124 -0.59 -6.94 11.83
CA PHE A 124 0.19 -6.01 11.01
C PHE A 124 1.69 -6.27 11.12
N ASP A 125 2.23 -6.64 12.27
CA ASP A 125 3.65 -6.99 12.42
C ASP A 125 4.03 -8.21 11.56
N VAL A 126 3.17 -9.23 11.52
CA VAL A 126 3.35 -10.40 10.65
C VAL A 126 3.31 -10.00 9.18
N ALA A 127 2.32 -9.18 8.79
CA ALA A 127 2.24 -8.68 7.42
C ALA A 127 3.47 -7.83 7.06
N GLN A 128 3.98 -7.04 8.01
CA GLN A 128 5.14 -6.20 7.82
C GLN A 128 6.42 -7.00 7.57
N HIS A 129 6.55 -8.16 8.22
CA HIS A 129 7.65 -9.09 7.93
C HIS A 129 7.63 -9.58 6.48
N MET A 130 6.44 -9.84 5.92
CA MET A 130 6.29 -10.23 4.51
C MET A 130 6.66 -9.08 3.57
N VAL A 131 6.21 -7.86 3.88
CA VAL A 131 6.54 -6.64 3.14
C VAL A 131 8.05 -6.39 3.12
N ASN A 132 8.71 -6.48 4.27
CA ASN A 132 10.15 -6.24 4.38
C ASN A 132 10.97 -7.28 3.63
N LYS A 133 10.54 -8.55 3.64
CA LYS A 133 11.15 -9.59 2.80
C LYS A 133 10.99 -9.30 1.31
N ALA A 134 9.81 -8.84 0.89
CA ALA A 134 9.58 -8.45 -0.51
C ALA A 134 10.43 -7.24 -0.90
N ALA A 135 10.57 -6.24 -0.02
CA ALA A 135 11.44 -5.08 -0.24
C ALA A 135 12.90 -5.45 -0.49
N GLY A 136 13.43 -6.44 0.26
CA GLY A 136 14.77 -6.98 0.04
C GLY A 136 15.01 -7.56 -1.36
N VAL A 137 13.97 -8.13 -1.98
CA VAL A 137 14.03 -8.66 -3.37
C VAL A 137 13.99 -7.53 -4.40
N ILE A 138 13.31 -6.42 -4.10
CA ILE A 138 13.11 -5.31 -5.06
C ILE A 138 14.34 -4.40 -5.14
N ASN A 139 15.00 -4.15 -4.01
CA ASN A 139 16.20 -3.32 -3.94
C ASN A 139 17.38 -3.82 -4.79
N THR A 140 17.36 -5.08 -5.24
CA THR A 140 18.37 -5.64 -6.16
C THR A 140 18.08 -5.38 -7.64
N SER A 141 16.89 -4.86 -7.99
CA SER A 141 16.41 -4.77 -9.37
C SER A 141 16.13 -3.34 -9.87
N ALA A 142 16.11 -2.34 -8.98
CA ALA A 142 15.54 -1.01 -9.24
C ALA A 142 16.58 0.12 -9.46
N VAL A 143 17.67 -0.14 -10.20
CA VAL A 143 18.60 0.94 -10.60
C VAL A 143 18.62 1.05 -12.10
N ILE A 144 18.04 2.13 -12.61
CA ILE A 144 18.30 2.63 -13.96
C ILE A 144 19.57 3.45 -13.90
N SER A 145 20.61 3.01 -14.60
CA SER A 145 21.93 3.64 -14.57
C SER A 145 21.96 4.89 -15.45
N GLY A 146 22.65 5.94 -14.97
CA GLY A 146 22.85 7.18 -15.72
C GLY A 146 23.50 6.96 -17.10
N ASP A 147 24.26 5.87 -17.26
CA ASP A 147 24.85 5.46 -18.55
C ASP A 147 23.80 5.24 -19.66
N GLN A 148 22.58 4.80 -19.30
CA GLN A 148 21.50 4.66 -20.27
C GLN A 148 20.99 6.02 -20.77
N ILE A 149 21.00 7.04 -19.92
CA ILE A 149 20.59 8.41 -20.27
C ILE A 149 21.62 9.06 -21.18
N VAL A 150 22.91 8.86 -20.90
CA VAL A 150 23.99 9.36 -21.77
C VAL A 150 23.87 8.72 -23.16
N THR A 151 23.65 7.42 -23.23
CA THR A 151 23.45 6.70 -24.50
C THR A 151 22.20 7.22 -25.25
N MET A 152 21.11 7.53 -24.53
CA MET A 152 19.91 8.13 -25.12
C MET A 152 20.23 9.47 -25.78
N VAL A 153 20.93 10.36 -25.06
CA VAL A 153 21.24 11.72 -25.54
C VAL A 153 22.24 11.69 -26.70
N GLU A 154 23.19 10.76 -26.68
CA GLU A 154 24.13 10.56 -27.79
C GLU A 154 23.42 10.16 -29.09
N GLY A 155 22.41 9.29 -29.03
CA GLY A 155 21.60 8.91 -30.19
C GLY A 155 20.74 10.04 -30.78
N LEU A 156 20.64 11.20 -30.11
CA LEU A 156 19.90 12.37 -30.59
C LEU A 156 20.80 13.39 -31.30
N LYS A 157 22.13 13.27 -31.20
CA LYS A 157 23.07 14.25 -31.76
C LYS A 157 22.93 14.41 -33.27
N ASP A 158 22.52 13.34 -33.96
CA ASP A 158 22.33 13.31 -35.41
C ASP A 158 20.96 13.85 -35.87
N LYS A 159 20.07 14.23 -34.93
CA LYS A 159 18.72 14.72 -35.25
C LYS A 159 18.71 16.21 -35.60
N GLY A 160 17.73 16.60 -36.41
CA GLY A 160 17.53 18.00 -36.80
C GLY A 160 17.05 18.87 -35.64
N LEU A 161 17.30 20.19 -35.70
CA LEU A 161 16.86 21.15 -34.67
C LEU A 161 15.36 21.07 -34.37
N GLY A 162 14.52 20.97 -35.40
CA GLY A 162 13.06 20.90 -35.22
C GLY A 162 12.61 19.63 -34.49
N GLU A 163 13.28 18.51 -34.72
CA GLU A 163 13.00 17.24 -34.05
C GLU A 163 13.43 17.28 -32.58
N LEU A 164 14.60 17.87 -32.30
CA LEU A 164 15.07 18.09 -30.93
C LEU A 164 14.13 18.98 -30.11
N VAL A 165 13.56 20.03 -30.71
CA VAL A 165 12.54 20.87 -30.03
C VAL A 165 11.30 20.05 -29.68
N MET A 166 10.85 19.18 -30.59
CA MET A 166 9.69 18.31 -30.35
C MET A 166 9.95 17.32 -29.22
N ILE A 167 11.13 16.68 -29.21
CA ILE A 167 11.56 15.76 -28.16
C ILE A 167 11.69 16.46 -26.81
N LEU A 168 12.24 17.68 -26.79
CA LEU A 168 12.32 18.49 -25.56
C LEU A 168 10.93 18.77 -24.99
N PHE A 169 9.98 19.15 -25.84
CA PHE A 169 8.60 19.38 -25.40
C PHE A 169 7.93 18.11 -24.88
N GLU A 170 8.08 16.98 -25.60
CA GLU A 170 7.54 15.69 -25.19
C GLU A 170 8.10 15.23 -23.84
N THR A 171 9.43 15.22 -23.68
CA THR A 171 10.09 14.82 -22.42
C THR A 171 9.68 15.72 -21.26
N SER A 172 9.46 17.02 -21.51
CA SER A 172 8.96 17.95 -20.50
C SER A 172 7.52 17.61 -20.05
N LEU A 173 6.63 17.26 -20.98
CA LEU A 173 5.26 16.85 -20.64
C LEU A 173 5.25 15.53 -19.85
N ILE A 174 6.05 14.55 -20.27
CA ILE A 174 6.14 13.25 -19.61
C ILE A 174 6.70 13.42 -18.19
N LYS A 175 7.72 14.28 -18.00
CA LYS A 175 8.24 14.62 -16.68
C LYS A 175 7.14 15.08 -15.73
N VAL A 176 6.32 16.04 -16.15
CA VAL A 176 5.21 16.55 -15.34
C VAL A 176 4.21 15.44 -15.03
N ALA A 177 3.89 14.58 -16.00
CA ALA A 177 2.97 13.47 -15.79
C ALA A 177 3.49 12.47 -14.73
N ILE A 178 4.79 12.13 -14.78
CA ILE A 178 5.42 11.23 -13.79
C ILE A 178 5.42 11.86 -12.39
N GLN A 179 5.63 13.18 -12.27
CA GLN A 179 5.53 13.88 -10.99
C GLN A 179 4.12 13.80 -10.39
N VAL A 180 3.09 13.97 -11.21
CA VAL A 180 1.69 13.82 -10.76
C VAL A 180 1.41 12.39 -10.30
N ILE A 181 1.85 11.39 -11.06
CA ILE A 181 1.70 9.96 -10.70
C ILE A 181 2.41 9.66 -9.37
N SER A 182 3.60 10.23 -9.17
CA SER A 182 4.35 10.09 -7.92
C SER A 182 3.57 10.59 -6.70
N ILE A 183 2.88 11.74 -6.83
CA ILE A 183 2.00 12.26 -5.78
C ILE A 183 0.83 11.30 -5.51
N VAL A 184 0.19 10.78 -6.56
CA VAL A 184 -0.91 9.80 -6.42
C VAL A 184 -0.44 8.54 -5.68
N ILE A 185 0.75 8.02 -6.03
CA ILE A 185 1.32 6.85 -5.35
C ILE A 185 1.57 7.14 -3.86
N MET A 186 2.12 8.32 -3.54
CA MET A 186 2.35 8.72 -2.16
C MET A 186 1.04 8.81 -1.36
N LEU A 187 -0.03 9.32 -1.96
CA LEU A 187 -1.36 9.34 -1.35
C LEU A 187 -1.90 7.92 -1.08
N VAL A 188 -1.65 6.95 -1.97
CA VAL A 188 -2.05 5.55 -1.76
C VAL A 188 -1.30 4.94 -0.58
N VAL A 189 0.03 5.13 -0.51
CA VAL A 189 0.87 4.59 0.57
C VAL A 189 0.45 5.17 1.93
N TYR A 190 0.17 6.48 1.99
CA TYR A 190 -0.29 7.12 3.22
C TYR A 190 -1.74 6.75 3.53
N GLY A 191 -2.60 6.66 2.52
CA GLY A 191 -3.98 6.20 2.65
C GLY A 191 -4.09 4.81 3.28
N ARG A 192 -3.18 3.89 2.94
CA ARG A 192 -3.06 2.58 3.61
C ARG A 192 -2.88 2.72 5.12
N MET A 193 -2.01 3.63 5.58
CA MET A 193 -1.78 3.83 7.02
C MET A 193 -3.04 4.37 7.70
N PHE A 194 -3.74 5.31 7.08
CA PHE A 194 -5.03 5.78 7.58
C PHE A 194 -6.05 4.64 7.66
N GLU A 195 -6.14 3.77 6.65
CA GLU A 195 -7.04 2.61 6.65
C GLU A 195 -6.70 1.67 7.82
N ILE A 196 -5.42 1.36 8.04
CA ILE A 196 -4.94 0.54 9.18
C ILE A 196 -5.39 1.16 10.52
N TYR A 197 -5.19 2.46 10.70
CA TYR A 197 -5.56 3.15 11.94
C TYR A 197 -7.06 3.14 12.20
N VAL A 198 -7.86 3.48 11.20
CA VAL A 198 -9.32 3.49 11.34
C VAL A 198 -9.83 2.09 11.64
N TYR A 199 -9.33 1.08 10.91
CA TYR A 199 -9.76 -0.30 11.10
C TYR A 199 -9.40 -0.84 12.49
N SER A 200 -8.16 -0.61 12.94
CA SER A 200 -7.70 -1.04 14.27
C SER A 200 -8.36 -0.27 15.42
N SER A 201 -8.74 0.99 15.21
CA SER A 201 -9.41 1.81 16.23
C SER A 201 -10.72 1.17 16.71
N VAL A 202 -11.47 0.53 15.81
CA VAL A 202 -12.79 -0.08 16.11
C VAL A 202 -12.72 -1.58 16.42
N SER A 203 -11.51 -2.14 16.50
CA SER A 203 -11.27 -3.59 16.61
C SER A 203 -12.06 -4.31 17.70
N ALA A 204 -12.25 -3.70 18.87
CA ALA A 204 -12.87 -4.36 20.01
C ALA A 204 -14.35 -4.74 19.78
N ILE A 205 -15.08 -3.99 18.94
CA ILE A 205 -16.50 -4.23 18.66
C ILE A 205 -16.71 -5.56 17.90
N PRO A 206 -16.07 -5.81 16.74
CA PRO A 206 -16.19 -7.09 16.05
C PRO A 206 -15.73 -8.29 16.88
N PHE A 207 -14.72 -8.11 17.73
CA PHE A 207 -14.28 -9.17 18.63
C PHE A 207 -15.31 -9.48 19.73
N ALA A 208 -16.07 -8.47 20.19
CA ALA A 208 -17.18 -8.67 21.14
C ALA A 208 -18.33 -9.50 20.55
N THR A 209 -18.53 -9.45 19.23
CA THR A 209 -19.61 -10.18 18.55
C THR A 209 -19.19 -11.56 18.02
N MET A 210 -17.89 -11.87 17.98
CA MET A 210 -17.34 -13.07 17.34
C MET A 210 -17.81 -14.38 18.00
N GLY A 211 -18.04 -14.36 19.31
CA GLY A 211 -18.44 -15.56 20.07
C GLY A 211 -19.85 -16.07 19.72
N ASN A 212 -20.73 -15.22 19.21
CA ASN A 212 -22.13 -15.56 18.97
C ASN A 212 -22.34 -16.24 17.62
N LYS A 213 -23.30 -17.16 17.52
CA LYS A 213 -23.70 -17.77 16.24
C LYS A 213 -24.33 -16.75 15.28
N GLU A 214 -25.12 -15.82 15.79
CA GLU A 214 -25.85 -14.86 14.94
C GLU A 214 -24.96 -13.70 14.47
N TRP A 215 -24.06 -13.23 15.32
CA TRP A 215 -23.21 -12.05 15.03
C TRP A 215 -21.73 -12.41 14.82
N GLY A 216 -21.39 -13.69 14.86
CA GLY A 216 -20.03 -14.19 14.66
C GLY A 216 -19.46 -13.91 13.28
N GLN A 217 -20.33 -13.73 12.29
CA GLN A 217 -19.94 -13.33 10.94
C GLN A 217 -19.28 -11.94 10.93
N ILE A 218 -19.72 -11.00 11.79
CA ILE A 218 -19.13 -9.66 11.90
C ILE A 218 -17.66 -9.76 12.33
N GLY A 219 -17.38 -10.52 13.40
CA GLY A 219 -16.02 -10.75 13.87
C GLY A 219 -15.15 -11.48 12.86
N THR A 220 -15.71 -12.51 12.21
CA THR A 220 -14.99 -13.28 11.19
C THR A 220 -14.63 -12.43 9.97
N ASN A 221 -15.57 -11.62 9.46
CA ASN A 221 -15.31 -10.70 8.36
C ASN A 221 -14.33 -9.60 8.76
N TYR A 222 -14.41 -9.11 10.00
CA TYR A 222 -13.43 -8.16 10.50
C TYR A 222 -12.01 -8.73 10.46
N ILE A 223 -11.80 -9.96 10.93
CA ILE A 223 -10.49 -10.63 10.88
C ILE A 223 -10.00 -10.78 9.43
N LYS A 224 -10.87 -11.23 8.51
CA LYS A 224 -10.52 -11.31 7.08
C LYS A 224 -10.09 -9.95 6.52
N GLY A 225 -10.83 -8.89 6.85
CA GLY A 225 -10.47 -7.53 6.43
C GLY A 225 -9.18 -7.02 7.06
N LEU A 226 -8.91 -7.37 8.33
CA LEU A 226 -7.67 -7.04 9.01
C LEU A 226 -6.46 -7.66 8.30
N PHE A 227 -6.54 -8.96 7.97
CA PHE A 227 -5.52 -9.63 7.17
C PHE A 227 -5.42 -9.04 5.75
N ALA A 228 -6.52 -8.60 5.15
CA ALA A 228 -6.52 -8.01 3.81
C ALA A 228 -5.75 -6.69 3.79
N ILE A 229 -6.02 -5.80 4.74
CA ILE A 229 -5.31 -4.51 4.88
C ILE A 229 -3.82 -4.76 5.20
N GLY A 230 -3.51 -5.78 6.01
CA GLY A 230 -2.13 -6.23 6.22
C GLY A 230 -1.44 -6.63 4.90
N LEU A 231 -2.07 -7.52 4.14
CA LEU A 231 -1.57 -8.06 2.87
C LEU A 231 -1.48 -7.00 1.77
N GLN A 232 -2.30 -5.95 1.81
CA GLN A 232 -2.23 -4.83 0.86
C GLN A 232 -0.82 -4.25 0.75
N GLY A 233 -0.09 -4.16 1.88
CA GLY A 233 1.31 -3.69 1.86
C GLY A 233 2.20 -4.55 0.96
N LEU A 234 1.99 -5.88 0.96
CA LEU A 234 2.72 -6.79 0.09
C LEU A 234 2.39 -6.53 -1.38
N PHE A 235 1.11 -6.32 -1.72
CA PHE A 235 0.73 -6.02 -3.11
C PHE A 235 1.31 -4.71 -3.60
N LEU A 236 1.42 -3.68 -2.75
CA LEU A 236 2.12 -2.45 -3.10
C LEU A 236 3.59 -2.73 -3.45
N MET A 237 4.28 -3.56 -2.66
CA MET A 237 5.66 -3.97 -2.96
C MET A 237 5.75 -4.78 -4.25
N VAL A 238 4.85 -5.74 -4.48
CA VAL A 238 4.84 -6.53 -5.72
C VAL A 238 4.63 -5.65 -6.95
N CYS A 239 3.71 -4.68 -6.89
CA CYS A 239 3.51 -3.71 -7.98
C CYS A 239 4.77 -2.90 -8.25
N LEU A 240 5.44 -2.43 -7.19
CA LEU A 240 6.70 -1.69 -7.29
C LEU A 240 7.81 -2.54 -7.92
N GLY A 241 7.91 -3.82 -7.53
CA GLY A 241 8.87 -4.77 -8.10
C GLY A 241 8.62 -5.06 -9.57
N ILE A 242 7.36 -5.27 -9.97
CA ILE A 242 6.97 -5.46 -11.38
C ILE A 242 7.36 -4.23 -12.19
N TYR A 243 7.07 -3.02 -11.70
CA TYR A 243 7.46 -1.78 -12.34
C TYR A 243 8.98 -1.68 -12.52
N ALA A 244 9.76 -1.94 -11.47
CA ALA A 244 11.22 -1.90 -11.55
C ALA A 244 11.78 -2.84 -12.64
N VAL A 245 11.24 -4.06 -12.75
CA VAL A 245 11.61 -5.02 -13.80
C VAL A 245 11.18 -4.53 -15.18
N LEU A 246 9.95 -4.05 -15.34
CA LEU A 246 9.42 -3.57 -16.62
C LEU A 246 10.26 -2.43 -17.20
N VAL A 247 10.59 -1.42 -16.39
CA VAL A 247 11.38 -0.28 -16.87
C VAL A 247 12.82 -0.72 -17.22
N LYS A 248 13.41 -1.65 -16.47
CA LYS A 248 14.73 -2.23 -16.80
C LYS A 248 14.76 -2.99 -18.13
N THR A 249 13.65 -3.60 -18.54
CA THR A 249 13.57 -4.37 -19.79
C THR A 249 13.38 -3.54 -21.05
N ILE A 250 13.19 -2.22 -20.93
CA ILE A 250 12.99 -1.34 -22.09
C ILE A 250 14.28 -1.29 -22.91
N GLN A 251 14.20 -1.77 -24.15
CA GLN A 251 15.23 -1.57 -25.16
C GLN A 251 15.08 -0.15 -25.71
N ILE A 252 16.13 0.65 -25.56
CA ILE A 252 16.12 2.05 -25.97
C ILE A 252 16.63 2.12 -27.41
N THR A 253 15.71 1.98 -28.37
CA THR A 253 16.03 2.08 -29.81
C THR A 253 15.45 3.35 -30.44
N ASP A 254 14.32 3.83 -29.94
CA ASP A 254 13.67 5.07 -30.38
C ASP A 254 13.19 5.85 -29.15
N ILE A 255 13.65 7.10 -29.02
CA ILE A 255 13.40 7.91 -27.83
C ILE A 255 11.91 8.12 -27.60
N HIS A 256 11.12 8.39 -28.65
CA HIS A 256 9.69 8.66 -28.56
C HIS A 256 8.96 7.43 -28.02
N THR A 257 9.23 6.27 -28.61
CA THR A 257 8.60 5.01 -28.18
C THR A 257 9.03 4.65 -26.75
N SER A 258 10.29 4.82 -26.40
CA SER A 258 10.82 4.50 -25.07
C SER A 258 10.26 5.43 -23.98
N THR A 259 10.20 6.75 -24.19
CA THR A 259 9.68 7.73 -23.23
C THR A 259 8.19 7.51 -22.95
N PHE A 260 7.38 7.27 -23.99
CA PHE A 260 5.97 6.94 -23.82
C PHE A 260 5.75 5.58 -23.15
N THR A 261 6.62 4.60 -23.38
CA THR A 261 6.54 3.30 -22.70
C THR A 261 6.80 3.45 -21.19
N ILE A 262 7.80 4.26 -20.81
CA ILE A 262 8.09 4.59 -19.40
C ILE A 262 6.86 5.25 -18.76
N LEU A 263 6.26 6.22 -19.43
CA LEU A 263 5.03 6.85 -18.96
C LEU A 263 3.90 5.82 -18.78
N GLY A 264 3.70 4.94 -19.75
CA GLY A 264 2.70 3.88 -19.70
C GLY A 264 2.88 2.95 -18.49
N TYR A 265 4.11 2.55 -18.18
CA TYR A 265 4.42 1.76 -16.99
C TYR A 265 4.21 2.53 -15.69
N ALA A 266 4.53 3.83 -15.65
CA ALA A 266 4.27 4.66 -14.48
C ALA A 266 2.76 4.81 -14.22
N VAL A 267 1.97 5.03 -15.27
CA VAL A 267 0.50 5.10 -15.18
C VAL A 267 -0.07 3.76 -14.71
N LEU A 268 0.41 2.64 -15.28
CA LEU A 268 0.00 1.30 -14.88
C LEU A 268 0.30 1.04 -13.40
N LEU A 269 1.50 1.40 -12.92
CA LEU A 269 1.88 1.30 -11.51
C LEU A 269 0.89 2.07 -10.63
N GLY A 270 0.62 3.34 -10.96
CA GLY A 270 -0.32 4.16 -10.20
C GLY A 270 -1.73 3.55 -10.12
N LEU A 271 -2.25 3.06 -11.25
CA LEU A 271 -3.57 2.40 -11.31
C LEU A 271 -3.62 1.10 -10.52
N MET A 272 -2.57 0.27 -10.58
CA MET A 272 -2.51 -0.99 -9.84
C MET A 272 -2.35 -0.76 -8.35
N MET A 273 -1.56 0.24 -7.93
CA MET A 273 -1.44 0.63 -6.53
C MET A 273 -2.76 1.14 -5.97
N LEU A 274 -3.53 1.94 -6.72
CA LEU A 274 -4.88 2.37 -6.34
C LEU A 274 -5.83 1.18 -6.11
N LYS A 275 -5.72 0.13 -6.94
CA LYS A 275 -6.56 -1.08 -6.80
C LYS A 275 -6.06 -2.07 -5.76
N SER A 276 -4.86 -1.91 -5.20
CA SER A 276 -4.23 -2.86 -4.27
C SER A 276 -5.12 -3.27 -3.08
N GLY A 277 -5.84 -2.31 -2.47
CA GLY A 277 -6.74 -2.58 -1.35
C GLY A 277 -7.94 -3.44 -1.75
N THR A 278 -8.52 -3.18 -2.92
CA THR A 278 -9.64 -3.99 -3.45
C THR A 278 -9.20 -5.41 -3.81
N LEU A 279 -8.00 -5.56 -4.36
CA LEU A 279 -7.42 -6.86 -4.65
C LEU A 279 -7.19 -7.65 -3.35
N ALA A 280 -6.64 -7.01 -2.32
CA ALA A 280 -6.40 -7.68 -1.04
C ALA A 280 -7.69 -8.17 -0.37
N LYS A 281 -8.74 -7.34 -0.38
CA LYS A 281 -10.06 -7.71 0.13
C LYS A 281 -10.69 -8.86 -0.65
N SER A 282 -10.58 -8.82 -1.98
CA SER A 282 -11.06 -9.89 -2.86
C SER A 282 -10.34 -11.23 -2.63
N VAL A 283 -9.02 -11.22 -2.42
CA VAL A 283 -8.25 -12.46 -2.18
C VAL A 283 -8.68 -13.17 -0.90
N LEU A 284 -9.06 -12.42 0.13
CA LEU A 284 -9.47 -12.98 1.42
C LEU A 284 -10.99 -13.12 1.59
N ASN A 285 -11.78 -12.83 0.54
CA ASN A 285 -13.23 -12.71 0.65
C ASN A 285 -13.66 -11.86 1.85
N ALA A 286 -12.98 -10.74 2.03
CA ALA A 286 -13.37 -9.71 2.99
C ALA A 286 -14.35 -8.78 2.28
N HIS A 287 -15.62 -8.81 2.70
CA HIS A 287 -16.70 -7.94 2.21
C HIS A 287 -16.97 -6.82 3.20
#